data_AF-A0A956HIP9-F1
#
_entry.id   AF-A0A956HIP9-F1
#
_cell.length_a   1.000
_cell.length_b   1.000
_cell.length_c   1.000
_cell.angle_alpha   90.00
_cell.angle_beta   90.00
_cell.angle_gamma   90.00
#
_symmetry.space_group_name_H-M   'P 1'
#
loop_
_entity.id
_entity.type
_entity.pdbx_description
1 polymer ?
#
loop_
_entity_poly.entity_id
_entity_poly.type
_entity_poly.pdbx_seq_one_letter_code
_entity_poly.pdbx_strand_id
1 'polypeptide(L)' 'MSDERTYKVELLARVEGEGRFHVKVDGDRVVEAHLSIFEAPRFFEAFLRGRSLYEVPDIVARICGI' A
#
# COMPACT_ATOMS: atom_id res chain seq x y z
N MET A 1 8.31 31.48 -13.65
CA MET A 1 8.00 30.26 -14.42
C MET A 1 7.92 29.15 -13.39
N SER A 2 6.79 28.44 -13.31
CA SER A 2 6.65 27.27 -12.42
C SER A 2 7.64 26.20 -12.90
N ASP A 3 8.46 25.68 -11.97
CA ASP A 3 9.41 24.59 -12.23
C ASP A 3 8.76 23.30 -11.73
N GLU A 4 7.91 22.72 -12.58
CA GLU A 4 7.16 21.50 -12.28
C GLU A 4 8.02 20.26 -12.54
N ARG A 5 8.18 19.43 -11.49
CA ARG A 5 8.94 18.19 -11.52
C ARG A 5 8.08 17.04 -11.03
N THR A 6 8.15 15.90 -11.74
CA THR A 6 7.48 14.65 -11.34
C THR A 6 8.51 13.59 -10.96
N TYR A 7 8.38 13.03 -9.76
CA TYR A 7 9.15 11.90 -9.27
C TYR A 7 8.28 10.65 -9.28
N LYS A 8 8.81 9.56 -9.84
CA LYS A 8 8.10 8.28 -9.93
C LYS A 8 8.94 7.16 -9.34
N VAL A 9 8.37 6.46 -8.36
CA VAL A 9 8.92 5.22 -7.82
C VAL A 9 7.96 4.09 -8.16
N GLU A 10 8.33 3.30 -9.17
CA GLU A 10 7.51 2.21 -9.70
C GLU A 10 7.46 0.97 -8.79
N LEU A 11 8.38 0.86 -7.83
CA LEU A 11 8.33 -0.12 -6.76
C LEU A 11 9.02 0.45 -5.52
N LEU A 12 8.27 0.61 -4.43
CA LEU A 12 8.83 1.04 -3.15
C LEU A 12 9.67 -0.08 -2.53
N ALA A 13 10.93 0.22 -2.27
CA ALA A 13 11.81 -0.68 -1.52
C ALA A 13 11.81 -0.34 -0.02
N ARG A 14 12.20 -1.32 0.81
CA ARG A 14 12.29 -1.21 2.28
C ARG A 14 10.94 -0.90 2.96
N VAL A 15 9.88 -1.52 2.45
CA VAL A 15 8.53 -1.52 3.04
C VAL A 15 8.00 -2.95 3.07
N GLU A 16 7.01 -3.22 3.92
CA GLU A 16 6.15 -4.40 3.77
C GLU A 16 5.09 -4.12 2.70
N GLY A 17 4.70 -5.15 1.95
CA GLY A 17 3.69 -5.02 0.91
C GLY A 17 4.21 -4.46 -0.43
N GLU A 18 3.27 -4.19 -1.33
CA GLU A 18 3.56 -3.73 -2.70
C GLU A 18 2.95 -2.36 -2.98
N GLY A 19 3.83 -1.38 -3.18
CA GLY A 19 3.43 0.02 -3.34
C GLY A 19 4.23 0.79 -4.39
N ARG A 20 3.58 1.81 -4.95
CA ARG A 20 4.09 2.76 -5.94
C ARG A 20 3.81 4.17 -5.46
N PHE A 21 4.75 5.08 -5.67
CA PHE A 21 4.60 6.46 -5.23
C PHE A 21 5.00 7.45 -6.31
N HIS A 22 4.06 8.33 -6.67
CA HIS A 22 4.27 9.41 -7.63
C HIS A 22 4.07 10.75 -6.93
N VAL A 23 5.01 11.67 -7.10
CA VAL A 23 4.99 13.00 -6.47
C VAL A 23 5.21 14.06 -7.52
N LYS A 24 4.36 15.09 -7.53
CA LYS A 24 4.58 16.32 -8.32
C LYS A 24 4.97 17.46 -7.40
N VAL A 25 5.98 18.20 -7.81
CA VAL A 25 6.57 19.33 -7.07
C VAL A 25 6.59 20.55 -8.00
N ASP A 26 6.07 21.68 -7.53
CA ASP A 26 6.21 22.99 -8.17
C ASP A 26 7.12 23.87 -7.29
N GLY A 27 8.32 24.18 -7.79
CA GLY A 27 9.33 24.87 -6.99
C GLY A 27 9.76 24.02 -5.78
N ASP A 28 9.55 24.52 -4.57
CA ASP A 28 9.85 23.84 -3.30
C ASP A 28 8.62 23.15 -2.67
N ARG A 29 7.47 23.18 -3.36
CA ARG A 29 6.20 22.69 -2.81
C ARG A 29 5.73 21.42 -3.51
N VAL A 30 5.43 20.38 -2.73
CA VAL A 30 4.66 19.24 -3.22
C VAL A 30 3.23 19.68 -3.50
N VAL A 31 2.78 19.45 -4.73
CA VAL A 31 1.42 19.82 -5.19
C VAL A 31 0.54 18.60 -5.41
N GLU A 32 1.12 17.42 -5.61
CA GLU A 32 0.40 16.15 -5.72
C GLU A 32 1.24 14.99 -5.15
N ALA A 33 0.61 14.08 -4.44
CA ALA A 33 1.22 12.86 -3.95
C ALA A 33 0.22 11.70 -4.09
N HIS A 34 0.61 10.67 -4.85
CA HIS A 34 -0.24 9.53 -5.14
C HIS A 34 0.47 8.23 -4.74
N LEU A 35 -0.11 7.54 -3.75
CA LEU A 35 0.29 6.20 -3.32
C LEU A 35 -0.67 5.18 -3.94
N SER A 36 -0.12 4.20 -4.65
CA SER A 36 -0.87 3.07 -5.18
C SER A 36 -0.41 1.80 -4.50
N ILE A 37 -1.34 1.10 -3.85
CA ILE A 37 -1.14 -0.25 -3.32
C ILE A 37 -1.75 -1.23 -4.31
N PHE A 38 -0.96 -2.17 -4.80
CA PHE A 38 -1.38 -3.08 -5.88
C PHE A 38 -1.13 -4.56 -5.54
N GLU A 39 -1.02 -4.87 -4.25
CA GLU A 39 -1.02 -6.25 -3.77
C GLU A 39 -2.24 -7.01 -4.29
N ALA A 40 -2.03 -8.27 -4.67
CA ALA A 40 -3.11 -9.16 -5.05
C ALA A 40 -4.11 -9.31 -3.89
N PRO A 41 -5.43 -9.30 -4.16
CA PRO A 41 -6.42 -9.50 -3.11
C PRO A 41 -6.27 -10.89 -2.48
N ARG A 42 -6.01 -10.93 -1.18
CA ARG A 42 -5.82 -12.17 -0.40
C ARG A 42 -7.11 -12.72 0.21
N PHE A 43 -8.21 -11.96 0.11
CA PHE A 43 -9.57 -12.35 0.48
C PHE A 43 -9.77 -12.85 1.93
N PHE A 44 -8.92 -12.44 2.88
CA PHE A 44 -9.05 -12.83 4.28
C PHE A 44 -10.45 -12.58 4.85
N GLU A 45 -11.05 -11.41 4.58
CA GLU A 45 -12.40 -11.06 5.07
C GLU A 45 -13.49 -12.02 4.56
N ALA A 46 -13.42 -12.41 3.28
CA ALA A 46 -14.35 -13.38 2.72
C ALA A 46 -14.10 -14.78 3.28
N PHE A 47 -12.84 -15.15 3.45
CA PHE A 47 -12.41 -16.44 3.99
C PHE A 47 -12.82 -16.65 5.46
N LEU A 48 -12.96 -15.57 6.24
CA LEU A 48 -13.35 -15.61 7.65
C LEU A 48 -14.86 -15.82 7.87
N ARG A 49 -15.71 -15.69 6.85
CA ARG A 49 -17.17 -15.86 7.03
C ARG A 49 -17.50 -17.30 7.46
N GLY A 50 -18.25 -17.45 8.55
CA GLY A 50 -18.65 -18.76 9.09
C GLY A 50 -17.55 -19.50 9.85
N ARG A 51 -16.37 -18.90 10.01
CA ARG A 51 -15.28 -19.43 10.85
C ARG A 51 -15.57 -19.20 12.33
N SER A 52 -15.03 -20.07 13.17
CA SER A 52 -15.14 -19.93 14.62
C SER A 52 -14.23 -18.79 15.10
N LEU A 53 -14.68 -18.03 16.10
CA LEU A 53 -13.91 -16.92 16.68
C LEU A 53 -12.57 -17.38 17.26
N TYR A 54 -12.45 -18.65 17.66
CA TYR A 54 -11.21 -19.22 18.17
C TYR A 54 -10.14 -19.41 17.09
N GLU A 55 -10.54 -19.50 15.81
CA GLU A 55 -9.63 -19.70 14.67
C GLU A 55 -9.12 -18.37 14.09
N VAL A 56 -9.88 -17.30 14.32
CA VAL A 56 -9.64 -15.98 13.71
C VAL A 56 -8.23 -15.46 14.00
N PRO A 57 -7.74 -15.45 15.26
CA PRO A 57 -6.41 -14.91 15.57
C PRO A 57 -5.30 -15.62 14.79
N ASP A 58 -5.41 -16.94 14.67
CA ASP A 58 -4.47 -17.71 13.86
C ASP A 58 -4.55 -17.31 12.40
N ILE A 59 -5.74 -17.30 11.81
CA ILE A 59 -5.88 -16.96 10.39
C ILE A 59 -5.37 -15.54 10.08
N VAL A 60 -5.79 -14.53 10.86
CA VAL A 60 -5.47 -13.12 10.57
C VAL A 60 -4.02 -12.75 10.86
N ALA A 61 -3.32 -13.50 11.71
CA ALA A 61 -1.87 -13.31 11.93
C ALA A 61 -1.03 -13.52 10.67
N ARG A 62 -1.61 -14.07 9.59
CA ARG A 62 -0.95 -14.25 8.29
C ARG A 62 -1.23 -13.09 7.31
N ILE A 63 -1.92 -12.02 7.74
CA ILE A 63 -2.12 -10.81 6.94
C ILE A 63 -0.82 -10.00 6.81
N CYS A 64 0.01 -9.96 7.85
CA CYS A 64 1.30 -9.30 7.82
C CYS A 64 2.23 -10.02 8.80
N GLY A 65 3.49 -10.21 8.40
CA GLY A 65 4.50 -10.94 9.19
C GLY A 65 5.65 -10.08 9.70
N ILE A 66 5.61 -8.77 9.44
CA ILE A 66 6.53 -7.77 9.99
C ILE A 66 5.93 -7.20 11.27
#